data_AF-Q1QPQ0-F1
#
_entry.id   AF-Q1QPQ0-F1
#
_cell.length_a   1.000
_cell.length_b   1.000
_cell.length_c   1.000
_cell.angle_alpha   90.00
_cell.angle_beta   90.00
_cell.angle_gamma   90.00
#
_symmetry.space_group_name_H-M   'P 1'
#
loop_
_entity.id
_entity.type
_entity.pdbx_description
1 polymer ?
#
loop_
_entity_poly.entity_id
_entity_poly.type
_entity_poly.pdbx_seq_one_letter_code
_entity_poly.pdbx_strand_id
1 'polypeptide(L)'
;MAGMRTVEEPLKLVPGRFRITVFGAEPHVNYNRIMLSSVLAGDKTVEEIVINSREWYAQNDIALITGDAVARIDRGDRMVHSASGLSVHYDRLLVATGSRPVAPPIPGLSLPGVCAFRDIADVETMLAVSREHRRAVVIGGGLLGLEAAWGLKQRGMKVALVHLSRAGSPGSAKPSSVALPPITPKAVSRIQSYSPRCCLTSSLLA
;
A
#
# COMPACT_ATOMS: atom_id res chain seq x y z
N MET A 1 -6.61 -6.10 -9.15
CA MET A 1 -7.01 -5.45 -10.42
C MET A 1 -6.29 -6.00 -11.66
N ALA A 2 -4.98 -5.81 -11.88
CA ALA A 2 -4.33 -6.26 -13.14
C ALA A 2 -4.50 -7.77 -13.43
N GLY A 3 -4.22 -8.62 -12.45
CA GLY A 3 -4.39 -10.08 -12.62
C GLY A 3 -5.82 -10.49 -12.93
N MET A 4 -6.80 -9.94 -12.21
CA MET A 4 -8.20 -10.27 -12.44
C MET A 4 -8.74 -9.76 -13.77
N ARG A 5 -8.25 -8.62 -14.27
CA ARG A 5 -8.60 -8.18 -15.62
C ARG A 5 -8.16 -9.21 -16.67
N THR A 6 -6.97 -9.80 -16.50
CA THR A 6 -6.51 -10.88 -17.38
C THR A 6 -7.31 -12.17 -17.23
N VAL A 7 -7.93 -12.42 -16.08
CA VAL A 7 -8.83 -13.58 -15.85
C VAL A 7 -10.20 -13.35 -16.49
N GLU A 8 -10.74 -12.13 -16.40
CA GLU A 8 -12.07 -11.79 -16.93
C GLU A 8 -12.15 -11.89 -18.47
N GLU A 9 -11.08 -11.58 -19.19
CA GLU A 9 -11.11 -11.55 -20.66
C GLU A 9 -11.26 -12.96 -21.28
N PRO A 10 -10.45 -13.98 -20.91
CA PRO A 10 -10.66 -15.35 -21.37
C PRO A 10 -12.02 -15.94 -21.02
N LEU A 11 -12.58 -15.60 -19.85
CA LEU A 11 -13.92 -16.07 -19.46
C LEU A 11 -15.01 -15.56 -20.43
N LYS A 12 -14.83 -14.37 -21.00
CA LYS A 12 -15.75 -13.79 -22.00
C LYS A 12 -15.49 -14.33 -23.41
N LEU A 13 -14.23 -14.42 -23.81
CA LEU A 13 -13.85 -14.70 -25.21
C LEU A 13 -13.79 -16.20 -25.52
N VAL A 14 -13.39 -17.03 -24.55
CA VAL A 14 -13.14 -18.47 -24.72
C VAL A 14 -13.54 -19.24 -23.44
N PRO A 15 -14.83 -19.23 -23.06
CA PRO A 15 -15.30 -19.84 -21.82
C PRO A 15 -14.93 -21.33 -21.75
N GLY A 16 -14.55 -21.80 -20.56
CA GLY A 16 -14.18 -23.20 -20.30
C GLY A 16 -12.83 -23.65 -20.86
N ARG A 17 -12.08 -22.78 -21.55
CA ARG A 17 -10.78 -23.13 -22.14
C ARG A 17 -9.65 -23.31 -21.11
N PHE A 18 -9.75 -22.67 -19.96
CA PHE A 18 -8.70 -22.65 -18.95
C PHE A 18 -9.25 -23.07 -17.60
N ARG A 19 -8.49 -23.91 -16.89
CA ARG A 19 -8.65 -24.08 -15.43
C ARG A 19 -7.82 -23.02 -14.74
N ILE A 20 -8.46 -22.18 -13.93
CA ILE A 20 -7.84 -20.97 -13.37
C ILE A 20 -7.69 -21.12 -11.86
N THR A 21 -6.48 -20.86 -11.35
CA THR A 21 -6.20 -20.74 -9.93
C THR A 21 -5.63 -19.36 -9.65
N VAL A 22 -6.18 -18.66 -8.67
CA VAL A 22 -5.77 -17.30 -8.28
C VAL A 22 -5.27 -17.34 -6.84
N PHE A 23 -4.02 -16.93 -6.64
CA PHE A 23 -3.45 -16.72 -5.31
C PHE A 23 -3.47 -15.23 -4.95
N GLY A 24 -3.89 -14.94 -3.72
CA GLY A 24 -3.86 -13.62 -3.11
C GLY A 24 -3.25 -13.70 -1.70
N ALA A 25 -2.26 -12.84 -1.44
CA ALA A 25 -1.65 -12.73 -0.11
C ALA A 25 -2.61 -12.12 0.93
N GLU A 26 -3.53 -11.25 0.48
CA GLU A 26 -4.55 -10.64 1.33
C GLU A 26 -5.72 -11.61 1.58
N PRO A 27 -6.37 -11.60 2.75
CA PRO A 27 -7.50 -12.49 3.08
C PRO A 27 -8.83 -12.05 2.42
N HIS A 28 -8.76 -11.27 1.34
CA HIS A 28 -9.91 -10.67 0.68
C HIS A 28 -10.00 -11.08 -0.80
N VAL A 29 -11.22 -11.01 -1.34
CA VAL A 29 -11.47 -11.11 -2.78
C VAL A 29 -10.95 -9.87 -3.53
N ASN A 30 -11.04 -9.85 -4.87
CA ASN A 30 -10.62 -8.68 -5.65
C ASN A 30 -11.54 -7.48 -5.39
N TYR A 31 -10.94 -6.36 -5.01
CA TYR A 31 -11.61 -5.09 -4.72
C TYR A 31 -10.95 -3.92 -5.45
N ASN A 32 -11.68 -2.80 -5.56
CA ASN A 32 -11.20 -1.57 -6.14
C ASN A 32 -10.34 -0.81 -5.14
N ARG A 33 -9.03 -1.04 -5.20
CA ARG A 33 -8.05 -0.40 -4.31
C ARG A 33 -8.05 1.14 -4.38
N ILE A 34 -8.49 1.74 -5.50
CA ILE A 34 -8.58 3.20 -5.62
C ILE A 34 -9.61 3.76 -4.65
N MET A 35 -10.67 2.99 -4.34
CA MET A 35 -11.75 3.42 -3.45
C MET A 35 -11.43 3.26 -1.96
N LEU A 36 -10.22 2.82 -1.58
CA LEU A 36 -9.82 2.75 -0.18
C LEU A 36 -9.84 4.12 0.51
N SER A 37 -9.63 5.21 -0.22
CA SER A 37 -9.75 6.57 0.32
C SER A 37 -11.18 6.92 0.69
N SER A 38 -12.16 6.49 -0.12
CA SER A 38 -13.58 6.62 0.22
C SER A 38 -13.96 5.80 1.46
N VAL A 39 -13.38 4.60 1.62
CA VAL A 39 -13.58 3.79 2.83
C VAL A 39 -12.98 4.48 4.06
N LEU A 40 -11.76 5.00 3.94
CA LEU A 40 -11.12 5.74 5.01
C LEU A 40 -11.90 7.01 5.38
N ALA A 41 -12.46 7.73 4.41
CA ALA A 41 -13.31 8.91 4.66
C ALA A 41 -14.68 8.55 5.27
N GLY A 42 -15.16 7.33 5.04
CA GLY A 42 -16.46 6.86 5.52
C GLY A 42 -17.61 7.00 4.52
N ASP A 43 -17.28 7.32 3.27
CA ASP A 43 -18.25 7.40 2.17
C ASP A 43 -18.62 6.01 1.62
N LYS A 44 -17.77 5.01 1.87
CA LYS A 44 -17.97 3.63 1.41
C LYS A 44 -17.62 2.58 2.46
N THR A 45 -18.19 1.39 2.33
CA THR A 45 -17.74 0.18 3.05
C THR A 45 -16.80 -0.67 2.20
N VAL A 46 -16.15 -1.66 2.83
CA VAL A 46 -15.28 -2.61 2.12
C VAL A 46 -16.08 -3.45 1.12
N GLU A 47 -17.30 -3.82 1.48
CA GLU A 47 -18.20 -4.62 0.65
C GLU A 47 -18.59 -3.87 -0.63
N GLU A 48 -18.82 -2.56 -0.53
CA GLU A 48 -19.20 -1.72 -1.68
C GLU A 48 -18.06 -1.52 -2.70
N ILE A 49 -16.83 -1.84 -2.33
CA ILE A 49 -15.66 -1.75 -3.22
C ILE A 49 -15.21 -3.10 -3.77
N VAL A 50 -15.91 -4.20 -3.44
CA VAL A 50 -15.67 -5.53 -4.02
C VAL A 50 -16.02 -5.51 -5.51
N ILE A 51 -15.11 -6.03 -6.35
CA ILE A 51 -15.32 -6.14 -7.81
C ILE A 51 -15.83 -7.53 -8.16
N ASN A 52 -15.22 -8.58 -7.58
CA ASN A 52 -15.62 -9.97 -7.82
C ASN A 52 -15.86 -10.63 -6.45
N SER A 53 -17.10 -11.01 -6.16
CA SER A 53 -17.46 -11.69 -4.91
C SER A 53 -16.97 -13.13 -4.89
N ARG A 54 -17.00 -13.81 -3.73
CA ARG A 54 -16.62 -15.23 -3.63
C ARG A 54 -17.49 -16.11 -4.52
N GLU A 55 -18.78 -15.78 -4.60
CA GLU A 55 -19.78 -16.46 -5.44
C GLU A 55 -19.42 -16.32 -6.92
N TRP A 56 -18.91 -15.17 -7.35
CA TRP A 56 -18.44 -14.98 -8.73
C TRP A 56 -17.30 -15.94 -9.09
N TYR A 57 -16.33 -16.16 -8.18
CA TYR A 57 -15.26 -17.14 -8.42
C TYR A 57 -15.81 -18.56 -8.54
N ALA A 58 -16.73 -18.94 -7.64
CA ALA A 58 -17.37 -20.27 -7.67
C ALA A 58 -18.18 -20.50 -8.95
N GLN A 59 -18.95 -19.50 -9.39
CA GLN A 59 -19.74 -19.56 -10.63
C GLN A 59 -18.90 -19.69 -11.90
N ASN A 60 -17.64 -19.22 -11.86
CA ASN A 60 -16.71 -19.27 -13.00
C ASN A 60 -15.69 -20.42 -12.89
N ASP A 61 -15.86 -21.34 -11.94
CA ASP A 61 -14.94 -22.46 -11.68
C ASP A 61 -13.48 -22.01 -11.48
N ILE A 62 -13.30 -20.91 -10.74
CA ILE A 62 -11.98 -20.37 -10.40
C ILE A 62 -11.61 -20.77 -8.99
N ALA A 63 -10.50 -21.49 -8.84
CA ALA A 63 -9.94 -21.80 -7.52
C ALA A 63 -9.29 -20.55 -6.93
N LEU A 64 -9.97 -19.88 -5.99
CA LEU A 64 -9.46 -18.71 -5.30
C LEU A 64 -8.82 -19.11 -3.96
N ILE A 65 -7.55 -18.74 -3.80
CA ILE A 65 -6.75 -18.96 -2.58
C ILE A 65 -6.39 -17.58 -2.02
N THR A 66 -7.00 -17.18 -0.90
CA THR A 66 -6.79 -15.89 -0.22
C THR A 66 -6.06 -16.07 1.09
N GLY A 67 -5.31 -15.05 1.51
CA GLY A 67 -4.57 -15.06 2.78
C GLY A 67 -3.34 -15.97 2.76
N ASP A 68 -2.92 -16.44 1.57
CA ASP A 68 -1.81 -17.36 1.42
C ASP A 68 -0.90 -16.89 0.28
N ALA A 69 0.17 -16.20 0.68
CA ALA A 69 1.10 -15.61 -0.26
C ALA A 69 1.90 -16.69 -0.99
N VAL A 70 2.11 -16.51 -2.30
CA VAL A 70 3.11 -17.31 -3.03
C VAL A 70 4.51 -16.98 -2.50
N ALA A 71 5.20 -17.99 -1.98
CA ALA A 71 6.54 -17.86 -1.41
C ALA A 71 7.63 -18.25 -2.40
N ARG A 72 7.36 -19.21 -3.31
CA ARG A 72 8.34 -19.69 -4.29
C ARG A 72 7.66 -20.08 -5.60
N ILE A 73 8.36 -19.85 -6.70
CA ILE A 73 7.95 -20.29 -8.04
C ILE A 73 9.06 -21.21 -8.55
N ASP A 74 8.73 -22.49 -8.73
CA ASP A 74 9.60 -23.46 -9.37
C ASP A 74 9.34 -23.50 -10.86
N ARG A 75 10.27 -22.96 -11.65
CA ARG A 75 10.12 -22.89 -13.11
C ARG A 75 10.53 -24.18 -13.80
N GLY A 76 11.34 -25.03 -13.14
CA GLY A 76 11.76 -26.32 -13.68
C GLY A 76 10.58 -27.28 -13.70
N ASP A 77 9.93 -27.43 -12.56
CA ASP A 77 8.78 -28.33 -12.39
C ASP A 77 7.43 -27.66 -12.68
N ARG A 78 7.46 -26.36 -13.02
CA ARG A 78 6.27 -25.50 -13.24
C ARG A 78 5.28 -25.58 -12.09
N MET A 79 5.78 -25.29 -10.89
CA MET A 79 5.00 -25.28 -9.66
C MET A 79 5.05 -23.92 -8.97
N VAL A 80 3.96 -23.59 -8.30
CA VAL A 80 3.87 -22.48 -7.36
C VAL A 80 3.75 -23.06 -5.96
N HIS A 81 4.52 -22.54 -5.01
CA HIS A 81 4.47 -22.91 -3.60
C HIS A 81 4.03 -21.71 -2.77
N SER A 82 2.99 -21.88 -1.97
CA SER A 82 2.50 -20.86 -1.07
C SER A 82 3.18 -20.91 0.31
N ALA A 83 2.93 -19.89 1.13
CA ALA A 83 3.46 -19.79 2.48
C ALA A 83 2.92 -20.87 3.41
N SER A 84 1.70 -21.35 3.18
CA SER A 84 1.11 -22.49 3.90
C SER A 84 1.71 -23.86 3.50
N GLY A 85 2.49 -23.91 2.41
CA GLY A 85 3.04 -25.14 1.84
C GLY A 85 2.21 -25.74 0.71
N LEU A 86 1.06 -25.16 0.36
CA LEU A 86 0.27 -25.58 -0.79
C LEU A 86 1.09 -25.47 -2.07
N SER A 87 1.08 -26.53 -2.87
CA SER A 87 1.86 -26.63 -4.10
C SER A 87 0.92 -26.91 -5.28
N VAL A 88 0.98 -26.06 -6.31
CA VAL A 88 0.08 -26.13 -7.47
C VAL A 88 0.88 -26.10 -8.77
N HIS A 89 0.64 -27.08 -9.65
CA HIS A 89 1.21 -27.10 -11.00
C HIS A 89 0.52 -26.09 -11.93
N TYR A 90 1.28 -25.56 -12.90
CA TYR A 90 0.75 -24.66 -13.92
C TYR A 90 1.30 -24.96 -15.32
N ASP A 91 0.49 -24.67 -16.35
CA ASP A 91 0.95 -24.62 -17.74
C ASP A 91 1.41 -23.23 -18.14
N ARG A 92 0.73 -22.20 -17.62
CA ARG A 92 1.01 -20.79 -17.81
C ARG A 92 0.89 -20.08 -16.48
N LEU A 93 1.82 -19.16 -16.22
CA LEU A 93 1.89 -18.41 -14.97
C LEU A 93 1.84 -16.91 -15.28
N LEU A 94 0.89 -16.22 -14.64
CA LEU A 94 0.78 -14.77 -14.67
C LEU A 94 1.22 -14.21 -13.31
N VAL A 95 2.25 -13.36 -13.30
CA VAL A 95 2.69 -12.66 -12.09
C VAL A 95 2.05 -11.27 -12.07
N ALA A 96 1.12 -11.07 -11.15
CA ALA A 96 0.37 -9.82 -11.00
C ALA A 96 0.33 -9.33 -9.53
N THR A 97 1.46 -9.45 -8.82
CA THR A 97 1.61 -9.15 -7.38
C THR A 97 1.58 -7.67 -7.03
N GLY A 98 1.50 -6.79 -8.03
CA GLY A 98 1.49 -5.35 -7.83
C GLY A 98 2.81 -4.82 -7.25
N SER A 99 2.70 -3.80 -6.39
CA SER A 99 3.83 -3.09 -5.78
C SER A 99 3.64 -2.88 -4.29
N ARG A 100 4.74 -2.56 -3.59
CA ARG A 100 4.75 -2.20 -2.17
C ARG A 100 5.06 -0.70 -2.00
N PRO A 101 4.51 -0.04 -0.96
CA PRO A 101 4.89 1.33 -0.61
C PRO A 101 6.39 1.41 -0.31
N VAL A 102 7.02 2.51 -0.74
CA VAL A 102 8.43 2.78 -0.44
C VAL A 102 8.51 3.47 0.91
N ALA A 103 9.16 2.82 1.88
CA ALA A 103 9.41 3.38 3.19
C ALA A 103 10.52 4.45 3.12
N PRO A 104 10.29 5.69 3.61
CA PRO A 104 11.35 6.69 3.67
C PRO A 104 12.43 6.27 4.68
N PRO A 105 13.71 6.62 4.48
CA PRO A 105 14.79 6.23 5.40
C PRO A 105 14.80 7.11 6.67
N ILE A 106 13.74 7.05 7.47
CA ILE A 106 13.60 7.79 8.73
C ILE A 106 13.53 6.83 9.92
N PRO A 107 14.16 7.15 11.06
CA PRO A 107 14.02 6.35 12.28
C PRO A 107 12.57 6.28 12.76
N GLY A 108 12.20 5.16 13.39
CA GLY A 108 10.89 5.01 14.04
C GLY A 108 9.76 4.50 13.15
N LEU A 109 10.03 4.06 11.92
CA LEU A 109 8.99 3.50 11.04
C LEU A 109 8.36 2.20 11.53
N SER A 110 8.99 1.51 12.48
CA SER A 110 8.46 0.29 13.11
C SER A 110 7.67 0.57 14.40
N LEU A 111 7.50 1.84 14.79
CA LEU A 111 6.78 2.18 16.01
C LEU A 111 5.27 1.90 15.86
N PRO A 112 4.58 1.51 16.95
CA PRO A 112 3.12 1.36 16.94
C PRO A 112 2.43 2.63 16.45
N GLY A 113 1.45 2.48 15.56
CA GLY A 113 0.70 3.59 14.95
C GLY A 113 1.32 4.13 13.65
N VAL A 114 2.52 3.69 13.25
CA VAL A 114 3.04 3.93 11.91
C VAL A 114 2.52 2.83 10.98
N CYS A 115 1.80 3.22 9.92
CA CYS A 115 1.27 2.31 8.92
C CYS A 115 1.40 2.93 7.52
N ALA A 116 1.32 2.08 6.50
CA ALA A 116 1.16 2.54 5.13
C ALA A 116 -0.33 2.82 4.83
N PHE A 117 -0.62 3.23 3.60
CA PHE A 117 -1.97 3.33 3.08
C PHE A 117 -2.03 2.65 1.72
N ARG A 118 -2.23 1.33 1.74
CA ARG A 118 -2.08 0.47 0.55
C ARG A 118 -3.18 -0.57 0.38
N ASP A 119 -3.62 -1.21 1.45
CA ASP A 119 -4.61 -2.29 1.41
C ASP A 119 -5.67 -2.13 2.51
N ILE A 120 -6.60 -3.09 2.60
CA ILE A 120 -7.69 -3.03 3.57
C ILE A 120 -7.16 -3.07 5.01
N ALA A 121 -6.12 -3.87 5.29
CA ALA A 121 -5.55 -3.98 6.63
C ALA A 121 -4.93 -2.66 7.11
N ASP A 122 -4.28 -1.91 6.21
CA ASP A 122 -3.83 -0.55 6.48
C ASP A 122 -5.01 0.37 6.85
N VAL A 123 -6.11 0.33 6.07
CA VAL A 123 -7.30 1.17 6.35
C VAL A 123 -7.94 0.81 7.68
N GLU A 124 -8.09 -0.48 7.98
CA GLU A 124 -8.63 -0.95 9.26
C GLU A 124 -7.77 -0.46 10.43
N THR A 125 -6.44 -0.53 10.30
CA THR A 125 -5.48 0.00 11.28
C THR A 125 -5.69 1.50 11.48
N MET A 126 -5.75 2.27 10.39
CA MET A 126 -5.98 3.72 10.44
C MET A 126 -7.31 4.08 11.10
N LEU A 127 -8.38 3.34 10.79
CA LEU A 127 -9.70 3.52 11.38
C LEU A 127 -9.69 3.21 12.88
N ALA A 128 -9.05 2.13 13.31
CA ALA A 128 -8.90 1.79 14.73
C ALA A 128 -8.15 2.91 15.48
N VAL A 129 -6.98 3.31 14.98
CA VAL A 129 -6.16 4.40 15.54
C VAL A 129 -6.94 5.72 15.60
N SER A 130 -7.77 6.02 14.59
CA SER A 130 -8.56 7.26 14.56
C SER A 130 -9.62 7.37 15.66
N ARG A 131 -10.08 6.24 16.20
CA ARG A 131 -11.06 6.21 17.31
C ARG A 131 -10.40 6.59 18.63
N GLU A 132 -9.19 6.09 18.85
CA GLU A 132 -8.44 6.23 20.10
C GLU A 132 -7.61 7.52 20.15
N HIS A 133 -7.16 8.00 19.00
CA HIS A 133 -6.29 9.17 18.89
C HIS A 133 -6.97 10.34 18.19
N ARG A 134 -6.35 11.52 18.24
CA ARG A 134 -6.90 12.78 17.68
C ARG A 134 -5.95 13.50 16.74
N ARG A 135 -4.71 13.02 16.59
CA ARG A 135 -3.68 13.67 15.78
C ARG A 135 -3.03 12.64 14.87
N ALA A 136 -2.84 13.01 13.61
CA ALA A 136 -2.14 12.18 12.63
C ALA A 136 -1.14 13.02 11.85
N VAL A 137 -0.06 12.37 11.42
CA VAL A 137 0.90 12.94 10.47
C VAL A 137 0.89 12.07 9.23
N VAL A 138 0.67 12.67 8.07
CA VAL A 138 0.75 11.98 6.78
C VAL A 138 2.03 12.38 6.08
N ILE A 139 2.85 11.39 5.72
CA ILE A 139 4.14 11.58 5.06
C ILE A 139 3.98 11.28 3.57
N GLY A 140 4.08 12.31 2.75
CA GLY A 140 3.91 12.29 1.30
C GLY A 140 2.73 13.17 0.87
N GLY A 141 3.00 14.21 0.07
CA GLY A 141 2.01 15.14 -0.49
C GLY A 141 1.52 14.77 -1.88
N GLY A 142 1.65 13.51 -2.29
CA GLY A 142 1.03 13.01 -3.53
C GLY A 142 -0.48 12.77 -3.34
N LEU A 143 -1.19 12.41 -4.41
CA LEU A 143 -2.65 12.21 -4.40
C LEU A 143 -3.11 11.32 -3.24
N LEU A 144 -2.54 10.11 -3.10
CA LEU A 144 -2.91 9.19 -2.02
C LEU A 144 -2.66 9.77 -0.62
N GLY A 145 -1.62 10.56 -0.43
CA GLY A 145 -1.34 11.20 0.87
C GLY A 145 -2.35 12.30 1.19
N LEU A 146 -2.76 13.09 0.19
CA LEU A 146 -3.82 14.08 0.35
C LEU A 146 -5.17 13.43 0.65
N GLU A 147 -5.51 12.35 -0.06
CA GLU A 147 -6.72 11.57 0.18
C GLU A 147 -6.72 10.92 1.58
N ALA A 148 -5.58 10.35 2.01
CA ALA A 148 -5.43 9.80 3.36
C ALA A 148 -5.61 10.88 4.43
N ALA A 149 -4.99 12.04 4.23
CA ALA A 149 -5.12 13.17 5.14
C ALA A 149 -6.56 13.68 5.23
N TRP A 150 -7.26 13.75 4.09
CA TRP A 150 -8.67 14.06 4.04
C TRP A 150 -9.51 13.02 4.79
N GLY A 151 -9.32 11.73 4.50
CA GLY A 151 -10.06 10.65 5.17
C GLY A 151 -9.90 10.66 6.69
N LEU A 152 -8.68 10.81 7.19
CA LEU A 152 -8.41 10.94 8.63
C LEU A 152 -9.04 12.20 9.25
N LYS A 153 -9.07 13.31 8.50
CA LYS A 153 -9.77 14.53 8.93
C LYS A 153 -11.27 14.31 9.05
N GLN A 154 -11.89 13.58 8.11
CA GLN A 154 -13.30 13.19 8.19
C GLN A 154 -13.59 12.29 9.39
N ARG A 155 -12.60 11.54 9.88
CA ARG A 155 -12.66 10.78 11.16
C ARG A 155 -12.43 11.64 12.41
N GLY A 156 -12.38 12.96 12.28
CA GLY A 156 -12.26 13.89 13.40
C GLY A 156 -10.82 14.09 13.90
N MET A 157 -9.80 13.64 13.16
CA MET A 157 -8.41 13.86 13.52
C MET A 157 -7.90 15.23 13.05
N LYS A 158 -7.00 15.82 13.84
CA LYS A 158 -6.15 16.93 13.41
C LYS A 158 -4.96 16.37 12.63
N VAL A 159 -4.92 16.63 11.33
CA VAL A 159 -3.91 16.04 10.44
C VAL A 159 -2.87 17.08 10.05
N ALA A 160 -1.60 16.72 10.16
CA ALA A 160 -0.48 17.44 9.56
C ALA A 160 0.03 16.67 8.34
N LEU A 161 0.14 17.34 7.19
CA LEU A 161 0.72 16.78 5.98
C LEU A 161 2.18 17.21 5.87
N VAL A 162 3.05 16.27 5.57
CA VAL A 162 4.49 16.46 5.44
C VAL A 162 4.92 16.00 4.07
N HIS A 163 5.55 16.86 3.30
CA HIS A 163 6.07 16.51 1.99
C HIS A 163 7.48 17.07 1.81
N LEU A 164 8.36 16.24 1.26
CA LEU A 164 9.69 16.67 0.85
C LEU A 164 9.54 17.52 -0.42
N SER A 165 9.55 18.84 -0.28
CA SER A 165 9.75 19.72 -1.41
C SER A 165 11.24 19.74 -1.77
N ARG A 166 11.57 19.46 -3.04
CA ARG A 166 12.90 19.76 -3.56
C ARG A 166 13.02 21.29 -3.62
N ALA A 167 13.96 21.86 -2.86
CA ALA A 167 14.35 23.25 -3.06
C ALA A 167 14.94 23.40 -4.47
N GLY A 168 14.21 24.05 -5.39
CA GLY A 168 14.71 24.32 -6.75
C GLY A 168 13.69 24.34 -7.89
N SER A 169 12.42 23.99 -7.68
CA SER A 169 11.39 24.11 -8.74
C SER A 169 10.99 25.57 -8.97
N PRO A 170 11.06 26.13 -10.20
CA PRO A 170 10.56 27.48 -10.46
C PRO A 170 9.06 27.52 -10.17
N GLY A 171 8.63 28.40 -9.24
CA GLY A 171 7.22 28.58 -8.87
C GLY A 171 6.77 27.96 -7.55
N SER A 172 7.64 27.28 -6.78
CA SER A 172 7.28 26.80 -5.45
C SER A 172 7.19 27.97 -4.45
N ALA A 173 6.02 28.18 -3.84
CA ALA A 173 5.87 29.08 -2.70
C ALA A 173 6.91 28.75 -1.62
N LYS A 174 7.52 29.77 -1.01
CA LYS A 174 8.52 29.59 0.06
C LYS A 174 7.92 28.66 1.12
N PRO A 175 8.56 27.51 1.43
CA PRO A 175 8.05 26.66 2.49
C PRO A 175 8.10 27.46 3.78
N SER A 176 6.96 27.63 4.44
CA SER A 176 6.97 27.93 5.86
C SER A 176 7.69 26.76 6.53
N SER A 177 8.85 27.03 7.11
CA SER A 177 9.68 26.00 7.76
C SER A 177 8.94 25.47 8.98
N VAL A 178 8.09 24.47 8.79
CA VAL A 178 7.53 23.69 9.89
C VAL A 178 8.52 22.58 10.15
N ALA A 179 9.31 22.74 11.22
CA ALA A 179 10.13 21.66 11.74
C ALA A 179 9.20 20.49 12.09
N LEU A 180 9.51 19.31 11.57
CA LEU A 180 8.78 18.10 11.93
C LEU A 180 8.97 17.82 13.42
N PRO A 181 7.90 17.62 14.21
CA PRO A 181 8.08 17.10 15.55
C PRO A 181 8.73 15.70 15.43
N PRO A 182 9.71 15.36 16.29
CA PRO A 182 10.37 14.06 16.25
C PRO A 182 9.34 12.93 16.47
N ILE A 183 9.43 11.84 15.68
CA ILE A 183 8.62 10.62 15.84
C ILE A 183 9.40 9.66 16.72
N THR A 184 8.92 9.46 17.94
CA THR A 184 9.83 8.99 18.97
C THR A 184 9.08 8.33 20.14
N PRO A 185 9.72 7.45 20.95
CA PRO A 185 9.03 6.51 21.88
C PRO A 185 8.46 7.06 23.22
N LYS A 186 8.03 8.34 23.27
CA LYS A 186 8.14 9.34 24.39
C LYS A 186 7.21 10.56 24.30
N ALA A 187 7.18 11.37 23.24
CA ALA A 187 7.81 11.34 21.93
C ALA A 187 9.34 11.62 21.95
N VAL A 188 10.19 10.62 22.27
CA VAL A 188 11.67 10.69 22.57
C VAL A 188 12.62 11.18 21.46
N SER A 189 12.65 12.49 21.27
CA SER A 189 13.88 13.29 21.29
C SER A 189 15.03 13.04 20.28
N ARG A 190 15.39 14.16 19.63
CA ARG A 190 16.62 14.51 18.89
C ARG A 190 16.81 13.87 17.51
N ILE A 191 16.39 14.61 16.50
CA ILE A 191 17.09 14.61 15.21
C ILE A 191 17.53 16.05 14.92
N GLN A 192 18.85 16.25 14.94
CA GLN A 192 19.52 17.43 14.41
C GLN A 192 19.38 17.43 12.88
N SER A 193 19.26 18.63 12.32
CA SER A 193 19.24 18.98 10.90
C SER A 193 20.10 18.07 10.01
N TYR A 194 19.46 17.37 9.06
CA TYR A 194 20.16 16.74 7.95
C TYR A 194 20.15 17.68 6.75
N SER A 195 21.31 18.29 6.48
CA SER A 195 21.59 18.99 5.22
C SER A 195 22.29 18.00 4.29
N PRO A 196 21.79 17.73 3.07
CA PRO A 196 22.55 16.98 2.08
C PRO A 196 23.52 17.96 1.42
N ARG A 197 24.67 18.20 2.04
CA ARG A 197 25.83 18.70 1.30
C ARG A 197 26.81 17.55 1.12
N CYS A 198 26.98 17.19 -0.15
CA CYS A 198 28.06 16.39 -0.67
C CYS A 198 29.38 16.71 0.04
N CYS A 199 30.01 15.69 0.62
CA CYS A 199 31.46 15.67 0.78
C CYS A 199 32.06 15.17 -0.55
N LEU A 200 32.63 16.11 -1.30
CA LEU A 200 33.54 16.01 -2.45
C LEU A 200 34.12 17.44 -2.50
N THR A 201 35.41 17.76 -2.36
CA THR A 201 36.67 17.08 -2.69
C THR A 201 37.85 17.72 -1.92
N SER A 202 38.97 17.00 -1.97
CA SER A 202 40.36 17.36 -1.63
C SER A 202 40.93 18.63 -2.30
N SER A 203 41.92 19.22 -1.60
CA SER A 203 43.13 19.94 -2.09
C SER A 203 43.14 21.46 -2.35
N LEU A 204 44.19 22.08 -1.79
CA LEU A 204 45.01 23.23 -2.27
C LEU A 204 44.47 24.68 -2.12
N LEU A 205 45.02 25.44 -1.16
CA LEU A 205 46.04 26.49 -1.37
C LEU A 205 46.17 27.42 -0.14
N ALA A 206 47.44 27.71 0.20
CA ALA A 206 47.99 28.66 1.18
C ALA A 206 47.82 28.36 2.68
#